data_AF-A0A1G7ADS4-F1
#
_entry.id   AF-A0A1G7ADS4-F1
#
_cell.length_a   1.000
_cell.length_b   1.000
_cell.length_c   1.000
_cell.angle_alpha   90.00
_cell.angle_beta   90.00
_cell.angle_gamma   90.00
#
_symmetry.space_group_name_H-M   'P 1'
#
loop_
_entity.id
_entity.type
_entity.pdbx_description
1 polymer ?
#
loop_
_entity_poly.entity_id
_entity_poly.type
_entity_poly.pdbx_seq_one_letter_code
_entity_poly.pdbx_strand_id
1 'polypeptide(L)'
;MDKLESEVKNILNADERILSFSFAKKTKSAYFILIKGENEFITFRVSNHPTSSFYSNRTFNNKKDLNQLLEEIRNYMDKSDWYIFKYEDYFSLKALSKIPFKRIQFYIDNTMGIFDHSLGGLVFYQSRKFGRNHKEFNVVSESFQKELRKLFASGLISSHREQI
;
A
#
# COMPACT_ATOMS: atom_id res chain seq x y z
N MET A 1 -10.67 18.62 2.95
CA MET A 1 -9.52 17.72 3.23
C MET A 1 -8.73 18.19 4.44
N ASP A 2 -8.57 19.49 4.66
CA ASP A 2 -7.69 20.04 5.72
C ASP A 2 -8.07 19.69 7.17
N LYS A 3 -9.29 19.16 7.40
CA LYS A 3 -9.73 18.66 8.71
C LYS A 3 -9.86 17.13 8.76
N LEU A 4 -9.66 16.41 7.66
CA LEU A 4 -9.97 14.98 7.57
C LEU A 4 -9.21 14.14 8.61
N GLU A 5 -7.95 14.47 8.89
CA GLU A 5 -7.17 13.81 9.93
C GLU A 5 -7.82 13.95 11.31
N SER A 6 -8.27 15.16 11.65
CA SER A 6 -8.96 15.43 12.92
C SER A 6 -10.31 14.72 13.00
N GLU A 7 -11.07 14.69 11.91
CA GLU A 7 -12.37 14.00 11.87
C GLU A 7 -12.22 12.49 12.00
N VAL A 8 -11.22 11.90 11.32
CA VAL A 8 -10.89 10.48 11.48
C VAL A 8 -10.45 10.21 12.91
N LYS A 9 -9.67 11.11 13.54
CA LYS A 9 -9.27 10.97 14.95
C LYS A 9 -10.47 10.92 15.90
N ASN A 10 -11.55 11.63 15.59
CA ASN A 10 -12.75 11.70 16.44
C ASN A 10 -13.59 10.42 16.42
N ILE A 11 -13.41 9.54 15.43
CA ILE A 11 -14.14 8.26 15.31
C ILE A 11 -13.33 7.05 15.79
N LEU A 12 -12.13 7.27 16.34
CA LEU A 12 -11.27 6.21 16.86
C LEU A 12 -11.70 5.79 18.26
N ASN A 13 -11.56 4.49 18.53
CA ASN A 13 -11.70 3.95 19.87
C ASN A 13 -10.48 4.32 20.74
N ALA A 14 -10.58 4.12 22.05
CA ALA A 14 -9.53 4.51 23.00
C ALA A 14 -8.18 3.79 22.79
N ASP A 15 -8.20 2.58 22.22
CA ASP A 15 -7.05 1.74 21.91
C ASP A 15 -6.54 1.91 20.47
N GLU A 16 -7.18 2.77 19.67
CA GLU A 16 -6.85 3.04 18.28
C GLU A 16 -6.19 4.42 18.13
N ARG A 17 -5.19 4.53 17.25
CA ARG A 17 -4.57 5.83 16.92
C ARG A 17 -4.09 5.91 15.48
N ILE A 18 -4.02 7.14 14.97
CA ILE A 18 -3.36 7.44 13.71
C ILE A 18 -1.85 7.28 13.92
N LEU A 19 -1.24 6.33 13.22
CA LEU A 19 0.21 6.17 13.16
C LEU A 19 0.81 7.11 12.12
N SER A 20 0.18 7.20 10.95
CA SER A 20 0.66 8.04 9.85
C SER A 20 -0.52 8.57 9.02
N PHE A 21 -0.41 9.85 8.68
CA PHE A 21 -1.29 10.52 7.73
C PHE A 21 -0.45 11.21 6.65
N SER A 22 -0.85 11.04 5.39
CA SER A 22 -0.21 11.70 4.25
C SER A 22 -1.25 12.20 3.27
N PHE A 23 -1.06 13.41 2.75
CA PHE A 23 -1.92 14.01 1.74
C PHE A 23 -1.15 14.33 0.46
N ALA A 24 -1.50 13.63 -0.62
CA ALA A 24 -0.98 13.89 -1.95
C ALA A 24 -1.81 15.01 -2.62
N LYS A 25 -1.27 16.24 -2.62
CA LYS A 25 -1.94 17.43 -3.20
C LYS A 25 -2.32 17.24 -4.67
N LYS A 26 -1.42 16.71 -5.50
CA LYS A 26 -1.63 16.54 -6.96
C LYS A 26 -2.84 15.64 -7.27
N THR A 27 -2.99 14.54 -6.52
CA THR A 27 -4.06 13.55 -6.73
C THR A 27 -5.23 13.74 -5.77
N LYS A 28 -5.23 14.79 -4.95
CA LYS A 28 -6.20 15.07 -3.88
C LYS A 28 -6.56 13.82 -3.06
N SER A 29 -5.56 13.01 -2.75
CA SER A 29 -5.72 11.72 -2.07
C SER A 29 -5.06 11.75 -0.70
N ALA A 30 -5.79 11.32 0.33
CA ALA A 30 -5.26 11.11 1.67
C ALA A 30 -5.01 9.62 1.91
N TYR A 31 -3.95 9.32 2.65
CA TYR A 31 -3.54 7.97 3.03
C TYR A 31 -3.41 7.90 4.55
N PHE A 32 -3.99 6.85 5.13
CA PHE A 32 -4.00 6.61 6.55
C PHE A 32 -3.35 5.27 6.86
N ILE A 33 -2.53 5.26 7.91
CA ILE A 33 -2.13 4.06 8.64
C ILE A 33 -2.61 4.26 10.07
N LEU A 34 -3.52 3.41 10.51
CA LEU A 34 -4.00 3.38 11.89
C LEU A 34 -3.43 2.14 12.56
N ILE A 35 -3.29 2.23 13.88
CA ILE A 35 -2.86 1.11 14.72
C ILE A 35 -3.83 0.92 15.89
N LYS A 36 -3.95 -0.34 16.32
CA LYS A 36 -4.76 -0.78 17.45
C LYS A 36 -3.90 -1.65 18.35
N GLY A 37 -3.91 -1.37 19.64
CA GLY A 37 -3.01 -2.04 20.59
C GLY A 37 -1.53 -1.86 20.22
N GLU A 38 -0.75 -2.94 20.31
CA GLU A 38 0.72 -2.89 20.16
C GLU A 38 1.22 -3.12 18.72
N ASN A 39 0.57 -4.01 17.95
CA ASN A 39 1.10 -4.47 16.67
C ASN A 39 0.06 -4.62 15.56
N GLU A 40 -1.20 -4.31 15.79
CA GLU A 40 -2.22 -4.39 14.75
C GLU A 40 -2.30 -3.07 13.99
N PHE A 41 -2.48 -3.15 12.67
CA PHE A 41 -2.61 -1.98 11.81
C PHE A 41 -3.63 -2.18 10.71
N ILE A 42 -4.17 -1.06 10.22
CA ILE A 42 -5.03 -1.03 9.04
C ILE A 42 -4.66 0.19 8.19
N THR A 43 -4.75 0.04 6.87
CA THR A 43 -4.46 1.11 5.93
C THR A 43 -5.65 1.37 5.04
N PHE A 44 -5.89 2.65 4.74
CA PHE A 44 -6.89 3.03 3.76
C PHE A 44 -6.53 4.34 3.10
N ARG A 45 -7.19 4.59 1.98
CA ARG A 45 -7.06 5.80 1.17
C ARG A 45 -8.41 6.51 1.11
N VAL A 46 -8.39 7.84 1.08
CA VAL A 46 -9.57 8.67 0.81
C VAL A 46 -9.28 9.49 -0.44
N SER A 47 -10.06 9.28 -1.51
CA SER A 47 -9.81 9.88 -2.83
C SER A 47 -11.09 10.01 -3.65
N ASN A 48 -11.10 10.90 -4.63
CA ASN A 48 -12.18 11.05 -5.64
C ASN A 48 -11.98 10.14 -6.86
N HIS A 49 -10.83 9.47 -6.98
CA HIS A 49 -10.49 8.62 -8.12
C HIS A 49 -10.51 7.13 -7.73
N PRO A 50 -11.24 6.27 -8.46
CA PRO A 50 -11.22 4.83 -8.20
C PRO A 50 -9.80 4.27 -8.37
N THR A 51 -9.41 3.31 -7.52
CA THR A 51 -8.22 2.49 -7.77
C THR A 51 -8.56 1.40 -8.76
N SER A 52 -7.67 1.16 -9.73
CA SER A 52 -7.86 0.19 -10.80
C SER A 52 -7.29 -1.20 -10.50
N SER A 53 -7.04 -1.57 -9.24
CA SER A 53 -6.38 -2.85 -8.92
C SER A 53 -7.08 -3.62 -7.82
N PHE A 54 -7.31 -4.91 -8.07
CA PHE A 54 -7.80 -5.93 -7.13
C PHE A 54 -7.00 -6.05 -5.82
N TYR A 55 -5.84 -5.40 -5.73
CA TYR A 55 -4.89 -5.51 -4.62
C TYR A 55 -4.52 -4.16 -3.97
N SER A 56 -5.26 -3.08 -4.25
CA SER A 56 -5.02 -1.78 -3.58
C SER A 56 -5.76 -1.67 -2.25
N ASN A 57 -5.18 -0.90 -1.33
CA ASN A 57 -5.81 -0.48 -0.07
C ASN A 57 -7.24 -0.03 -0.29
N ARG A 58 -8.10 -0.29 0.70
CA ARG A 58 -9.48 0.19 0.71
C ARG A 58 -9.50 1.69 0.42
N THR A 59 -10.22 2.08 -0.63
CA THR A 59 -10.38 3.49 -0.99
C THR A 59 -11.81 3.93 -0.71
N PHE A 60 -11.95 4.99 0.09
CA PHE A 60 -13.21 5.67 0.31
C PHE A 60 -13.35 6.88 -0.60
N ASN A 61 -14.57 7.09 -1.12
CA ASN A 61 -14.87 8.18 -2.03
C ASN A 61 -15.12 9.47 -1.25
N ASN A 62 -14.27 10.49 -1.45
CA ASN A 62 -14.41 11.78 -0.78
C ASN A 62 -15.44 12.74 -1.40
N LYS A 63 -16.19 12.30 -2.42
CA LYS A 63 -17.36 13.04 -2.97
C LYS A 63 -18.62 12.87 -2.11
N LYS A 64 -18.62 11.93 -1.16
CA LYS A 64 -19.73 11.71 -0.24
C LYS A 64 -19.78 12.79 0.84
N ASP A 65 -20.93 12.91 1.50
CA ASP A 65 -21.05 13.70 2.71
C ASP A 65 -20.02 13.23 3.77
N LEU A 66 -19.51 14.17 4.57
CA LEU A 66 -18.45 13.88 5.53
C LEU A 66 -18.90 12.87 6.59
N ASN A 67 -20.13 12.98 7.11
CA ASN A 67 -20.61 12.05 8.14
C ASN A 67 -20.77 10.65 7.57
N GLN A 68 -21.31 10.54 6.34
CA GLN A 68 -21.41 9.26 5.63
C GLN A 68 -20.03 8.63 5.38
N LEU A 69 -19.04 9.45 4.99
CA LEU A 69 -17.67 8.99 4.79
C LEU A 69 -17.07 8.45 6.10
N LEU A 70 -17.24 9.16 7.21
CA LEU A 70 -16.73 8.76 8.52
C LEU A 70 -17.41 7.50 9.03
N GLU A 71 -18.72 7.36 8.84
CA GLU A 71 -19.47 6.16 9.18
C GLU A 71 -18.99 4.95 8.36
N GLU A 72 -18.72 5.12 7.06
CA GLU A 72 -18.15 4.06 6.23
C GLU A 72 -16.74 3.65 6.68
N ILE A 73 -15.91 4.62 7.08
CA ILE A 73 -14.57 4.36 7.60
C ILE A 73 -14.66 3.59 8.93
N ARG A 74 -15.51 4.02 9.87
CA ARG A 74 -15.74 3.32 11.15
C ARG A 74 -16.23 1.89 10.93
N ASN A 75 -17.27 1.73 10.11
CA ASN A 75 -17.82 0.42 9.75
C ASN A 75 -16.76 -0.51 9.12
N TYR A 76 -15.85 0.04 8.31
CA TYR A 76 -14.74 -0.73 7.76
C TYR A 76 -13.75 -1.17 8.84
N MET A 77 -13.38 -0.27 9.76
CA MET A 77 -12.47 -0.60 10.86
C MET A 77 -13.05 -1.65 11.82
N ASP A 78 -14.37 -1.65 12.04
CA ASP A 78 -15.05 -2.60 12.92
C ASP A 78 -15.21 -3.99 12.30
N LYS A 79 -15.38 -4.06 10.97
CA LYS A 79 -15.67 -5.32 10.25
C LYS A 79 -14.45 -5.95 9.62
N SER A 80 -13.32 -5.26 9.58
CA SER A 80 -12.10 -5.77 8.95
C SER A 80 -11.18 -6.38 9.98
N ASP A 81 -10.54 -7.47 9.60
CA ASP A 81 -9.38 -7.97 10.33
C ASP A 81 -8.22 -6.96 10.17
N TRP A 82 -7.66 -6.54 11.29
CA TRP A 82 -6.47 -5.70 11.30
C TRP A 82 -5.26 -6.59 11.01
N TYR A 83 -4.29 -6.06 10.26
CA TYR A 83 -3.07 -6.78 9.97
C TYR A 83 -2.16 -6.79 11.19
N ILE A 84 -1.60 -7.96 11.53
CA ILE A 84 -0.56 -8.06 12.55
C ILE A 84 0.78 -7.71 11.92
N PHE A 85 1.42 -6.65 12.40
CA PHE A 85 2.76 -6.24 12.02
C PHE A 85 3.81 -7.13 12.69
N LYS A 86 4.60 -7.85 11.88
CA LYS A 86 5.62 -8.78 12.36
C LYS A 86 7.04 -8.25 12.09
N TYR A 87 8.03 -8.90 12.71
CA TYR A 87 9.42 -8.54 12.49
C TYR A 87 9.84 -8.71 11.02
N GLU A 88 9.29 -9.70 10.31
CA GLU A 88 9.55 -9.93 8.88
C GLU A 88 9.09 -8.74 8.03
N ASP A 89 7.98 -8.09 8.40
CA ASP A 89 7.48 -6.88 7.74
C ASP A 89 8.48 -5.73 7.92
N TYR A 90 8.91 -5.50 9.17
CA TYR A 90 9.93 -4.50 9.48
C TYR A 90 11.22 -4.74 8.72
N PHE A 91 11.73 -5.97 8.74
CA PHE A 91 12.98 -6.33 8.08
C PHE A 91 12.88 -6.14 6.57
N SER A 92 11.77 -6.58 5.96
CA SER A 92 11.53 -6.43 4.52
C SER A 92 11.43 -4.97 4.10
N LEU A 93 10.66 -4.15 4.84
CA LEU A 93 10.57 -2.71 4.60
C LEU A 93 11.91 -2.01 4.78
N LYS A 94 12.67 -2.38 5.82
CA LYS A 94 14.00 -1.82 6.07
C LYS A 94 14.97 -2.18 4.96
N ALA A 95 14.97 -3.42 4.51
CA ALA A 95 15.78 -3.88 3.39
C ALA A 95 15.44 -3.09 2.12
N LEU A 96 14.15 -3.02 1.76
CA LEU A 96 13.67 -2.23 0.62
C LEU A 96 14.11 -0.77 0.69
N SER A 97 14.04 -0.13 1.87
CA SER A 97 14.44 1.26 2.06
C SER A 97 15.93 1.55 1.80
N LYS A 98 16.77 0.50 1.87
CA LYS A 98 18.22 0.59 1.66
C LYS A 98 18.64 0.26 0.24
N ILE A 99 17.71 -0.15 -0.62
CA ILE A 99 18.03 -0.51 -2.00
C ILE A 99 18.40 0.76 -2.79
N PRO A 100 19.51 0.74 -3.54
CA PRO A 100 19.88 1.85 -4.40
C PRO A 100 18.93 1.93 -5.60
N PHE A 101 17.78 2.58 -5.45
CA PHE A 101 16.71 2.61 -6.46
C PHE A 101 17.11 3.18 -7.82
N LYS A 102 18.25 3.89 -7.90
CA LYS A 102 18.86 4.31 -9.18
C LYS A 102 19.35 3.13 -10.02
N ARG A 103 19.75 2.03 -9.36
CA ARG A 103 20.33 0.82 -9.96
C ARG A 103 19.39 -0.38 -9.93
N ILE A 104 18.52 -0.47 -8.92
CA ILE A 104 17.61 -1.59 -8.74
C ILE A 104 16.18 -1.06 -8.61
N GLN A 105 15.28 -1.43 -9.51
CA GLN A 105 13.87 -1.03 -9.45
C GLN A 105 12.99 -2.27 -9.33
N PHE A 106 11.94 -2.21 -8.51
CA PHE A 106 10.95 -3.28 -8.42
C PHE A 106 9.71 -2.89 -9.21
N TYR A 107 9.17 -3.87 -9.91
CA TYR A 107 7.99 -3.74 -10.74
C TYR A 107 7.00 -4.84 -10.39
N ILE A 108 5.75 -4.58 -10.74
CA ILE A 108 4.67 -5.53 -10.64
C ILE A 108 4.26 -5.83 -12.07
N ASP A 109 4.38 -7.08 -12.47
CA ASP A 109 3.74 -7.53 -13.68
C ASP A 109 2.25 -7.71 -13.40
N ASN A 110 1.44 -6.86 -14.03
CA ASN A 110 -0.01 -6.95 -14.03
C ASN A 110 -0.55 -7.42 -15.39
N THR A 111 0.35 -7.68 -16.35
CA THR A 111 0.01 -8.31 -17.60
C THR A 111 0.07 -9.82 -17.38
N MET A 112 -1.00 -10.53 -17.69
CA MET A 112 -1.09 -11.99 -17.56
C MET A 112 -0.14 -12.73 -18.53
N GLY A 113 0.99 -12.13 -18.97
CA GLY A 113 1.68 -12.54 -20.20
C GLY A 113 3.21 -12.49 -20.23
N ILE A 114 3.93 -11.91 -19.25
CA ILE A 114 5.42 -11.96 -19.30
C ILE A 114 5.96 -13.24 -18.63
N PHE A 115 5.25 -13.77 -17.64
CA PHE A 115 5.62 -14.99 -16.94
C PHE A 115 4.45 -15.99 -16.97
N ASP A 116 4.01 -16.34 -18.19
CA ASP A 116 2.93 -17.30 -18.41
C ASP A 116 3.41 -18.74 -18.21
N HIS A 117 3.58 -19.14 -16.96
CA HIS A 117 3.45 -20.53 -16.52
C HIS A 117 2.97 -20.55 -15.06
N SER A 118 1.65 -20.44 -14.87
CA SER A 118 0.91 -21.01 -13.72
C SER A 118 0.83 -20.31 -12.35
N LEU A 119 0.74 -18.98 -12.24
CA LEU A 119 0.29 -18.34 -10.97
C LEU A 119 -0.58 -17.11 -11.23
N GLY A 120 -1.90 -17.24 -11.02
CA GLY A 120 -2.88 -16.13 -11.11
C GLY A 120 -2.77 -15.10 -9.99
N GLY A 121 -1.58 -14.53 -9.77
CA GLY A 121 -1.28 -13.56 -8.72
C GLY A 121 -0.31 -12.48 -9.17
N LEU A 122 -0.16 -11.42 -8.36
CA LEU A 122 0.82 -10.36 -8.61
C LEU A 122 2.24 -10.95 -8.64
N VAL A 123 2.97 -10.71 -9.73
CA VAL A 123 4.38 -11.12 -9.86
C VAL A 123 5.27 -9.90 -9.72
N PHE A 124 6.14 -9.92 -8.71
CA PHE A 124 7.16 -8.91 -8.52
C PHE A 124 8.44 -9.30 -9.25
N TYR A 125 9.05 -8.35 -9.94
CA TYR A 125 10.36 -8.55 -10.55
C TYR A 125 11.24 -7.33 -10.31
N GLN A 126 12.55 -7.54 -10.32
CA GLN A 126 13.54 -6.46 -10.20
C GLN A 126 14.17 -6.20 -11.57
N SER A 127 14.39 -4.93 -11.91
CA SER A 127 15.37 -4.55 -12.92
C SER A 127 16.68 -4.17 -12.24
N ARG A 128 17.81 -4.56 -12.82
CA ARG A 128 19.15 -4.17 -12.38
C ARG A 128 19.90 -3.50 -13.53
N LYS A 129 20.39 -2.28 -13.31
CA LYS A 129 21.24 -1.55 -14.27
C LYS A 129 22.71 -1.89 -14.05
N PHE A 130 23.35 -2.38 -15.10
CA PHE A 130 24.80 -2.56 -15.18
C PHE A 130 25.36 -1.53 -16.18
N GLY A 131 26.05 -0.50 -15.68
CA GLY A 131 26.54 0.58 -16.54
C GLY A 131 25.43 1.41 -17.20
N ARG A 132 25.74 2.05 -18.34
CA ARG A 132 24.81 3.00 -19.00
C ARG A 132 23.67 2.30 -19.77
N ASN A 133 23.91 1.13 -20.37
CA ASN A 133 23.00 0.56 -21.37
C ASN A 133 22.56 -0.90 -21.10
N HIS A 134 23.02 -1.54 -20.03
CA HIS A 134 22.65 -2.92 -19.76
C HIS A 134 21.65 -2.99 -18.59
N LYS A 135 20.51 -3.64 -18.83
CA LYS A 135 19.48 -3.90 -17.84
C LYS A 135 19.12 -5.37 -17.85
N GLU A 136 19.15 -5.98 -16.67
CA GLU A 136 18.65 -7.34 -16.47
C GLU A 136 17.34 -7.30 -15.70
N PHE A 137 16.43 -8.21 -16.03
CA PHE A 137 15.17 -8.40 -15.32
C PHE A 137 15.16 -9.78 -14.70
N ASN A 138 14.84 -9.83 -13.41
CA ASN A 138 14.81 -11.08 -12.66
C ASN A 138 13.57 -11.13 -11.78
N VAL A 139 12.83 -12.24 -11.86
CA VAL A 139 11.77 -12.55 -10.89
C VAL A 139 12.43 -12.69 -9.52
N VAL A 140 11.84 -12.07 -8.49
CA VAL A 140 12.35 -12.25 -7.13
C VAL A 140 12.02 -13.65 -6.61
N SER A 141 12.80 -14.17 -5.67
CA SER A 141 12.54 -15.49 -5.08
C SER A 141 11.10 -15.58 -4.55
N GLU A 142 10.49 -16.77 -4.57
CA GLU A 142 9.09 -16.95 -4.13
C GLU A 142 8.88 -16.58 -2.66
N SER A 143 9.88 -16.78 -1.80
CA SER A 143 9.83 -16.29 -0.41
C SER A 143 9.64 -14.77 -0.36
N PHE A 144 10.38 -14.03 -1.20
CA PHE A 144 10.28 -12.58 -1.27
C PHE A 144 9.02 -12.12 -2.02
N GLN A 145 8.53 -12.88 -3.01
CA GLN A 145 7.22 -12.64 -3.63
C GLN A 145 6.12 -12.61 -2.59
N LYS A 146 6.10 -13.60 -1.67
CA LYS A 146 5.08 -13.69 -0.61
C LYS A 146 5.11 -12.47 0.30
N GLU A 147 6.29 -12.05 0.74
CA GLU A 147 6.43 -10.84 1.55
C GLU A 147 5.99 -9.57 0.80
N LEU A 148 6.40 -9.40 -0.47
CA LEU A 148 5.98 -8.24 -1.26
C LEU A 148 4.48 -8.22 -1.52
N ARG A 149 3.85 -9.37 -1.83
CA ARG A 149 2.39 -9.49 -1.97
C ARG A 149 1.69 -9.10 -0.67
N LYS A 150 2.17 -9.58 0.48
CA LYS A 150 1.63 -9.24 1.80
C LYS A 150 1.76 -7.74 2.09
N LEU A 151 2.95 -7.16 1.91
CA LEU A 151 3.18 -5.73 2.11
C LEU A 151 2.34 -4.86 1.17
N PHE A 152 2.12 -5.32 -0.06
CA PHE A 152 1.30 -4.62 -1.04
C PHE A 152 -0.19 -4.70 -0.70
N ALA A 153 -0.70 -5.89 -0.36
CA ALA A 153 -2.10 -6.09 0.02
C ALA A 153 -2.48 -5.37 1.33
N SER A 154 -1.54 -5.29 2.28
CA SER A 154 -1.72 -4.55 3.54
C SER A 154 -1.48 -3.04 3.38
N GLY A 155 -0.98 -2.59 2.23
CA GLY A 155 -0.78 -1.18 1.93
C GLY A 155 0.45 -0.53 2.54
N LEU A 156 1.39 -1.33 3.03
CA LEU A 156 2.70 -0.87 3.51
C LEU A 156 3.65 -0.51 2.36
N ILE A 157 3.42 -1.05 1.17
CA ILE A 157 4.06 -0.62 -0.09
C ILE A 157 3.00 -0.33 -1.15
N SER A 158 3.31 0.58 -2.07
CA SER A 158 2.40 0.97 -3.15
C SER A 158 3.15 1.10 -4.48
N SER A 159 2.47 0.80 -5.58
CA SER A 159 3.03 1.01 -6.92
C SER A 159 2.91 2.49 -7.32
N HIS A 160 3.97 3.02 -7.91
CA HIS A 160 3.94 4.32 -8.58
C HIS A 160 4.08 4.11 -10.09
N ARG A 161 3.17 4.67 -10.89
CA ARG A 161 3.34 4.78 -12.34
C ARG A 161 4.05 6.08 -12.64
N GLU A 162 5.28 6.01 -13.13
CA GLU A 162 5.89 7.18 -13.78
C GLU A 162 5.06 7.51 -15.03
N GLN A 163 4.51 8.73 -15.08
CA GLN A 163 4.00 9.29 -16.33
C GLN A 163 5.22 9.58 -17.20
N ILE A 164 5.39 8.80 -18.27
CA ILE A 164 6.32 9.10 -19.35
C ILE A 164 5.68 10.18 -20.22
#